data_AF-A0AAW9IAY4-F1
#
_entry.id   AF-A0AAW9IAY4-F1
#
_cell.length_a   1.000
_cell.length_b   1.000
_cell.length_c   1.000
_cell.angle_alpha   90.00
_cell.angle_beta   90.00
_cell.angle_gamma   90.00
#
_symmetry.space_group_name_H-M   'P 1'
#
loop_
_entity.id
_entity.type
_entity.pdbx_description
1 polymer ?
#
loop_
_entity_poly.entity_id
_entity_poly.type
_entity_poly.pdbx_seq_one_letter_code
_entity_poly.pdbx_strand_id
1 'polypeptide(L)'
;PIMTFFSVISTFFFNNEIGAFISQITSTPYIFLLSLVALLPTITEEITIRGIVLSGYENKNKYIASAVTGLFFGLLHLNAQQFLYAAVLGFILALLVRITNSIFSSMIIHFIVNGTSVTIAKLSSYIT
;
A
#
# COMPACT_ATOMS: atom_id res chain seq x y z
N PRO A 1 6.63 11.17 -1.37
CA PRO A 1 6.90 12.03 -0.19
C PRO A 1 6.50 11.39 1.15
N ILE A 2 5.19 11.27 1.47
CA ILE A 2 4.75 10.83 2.81
C ILE A 2 5.18 9.40 3.15
N MET A 3 5.00 8.44 2.23
CA MET A 3 5.44 7.05 2.45
C MET A 3 6.96 6.96 2.59
N THR A 4 7.70 7.70 1.76
CA THR A 4 9.16 7.78 1.81
C THR A 4 9.64 8.29 3.17
N PHE A 5 9.00 9.32 3.72
CA PHE A 5 9.30 9.87 5.05
C PHE A 5 9.13 8.83 6.16
N PHE A 6 7.97 8.16 6.22
CA PHE A 6 7.73 7.12 7.22
C PHE A 6 8.59 5.87 6.99
N SER A 7 8.88 5.51 5.75
CA SER A 7 9.80 4.41 5.38
C SER A 7 11.23 4.69 5.83
N VAL A 8 11.73 5.93 5.67
CA VAL A 8 13.03 6.35 6.21
C VAL A 8 13.05 6.23 7.73
N ILE A 9 12.00 6.66 8.44
CA ILE A 9 11.88 6.48 9.90
C ILE A 9 11.96 4.99 10.28
N SER A 10 11.17 4.12 9.63
CA SER A 10 11.21 2.67 9.88
C SER A 10 12.58 2.04 9.63
N THR A 11 13.35 2.56 8.67
CA THR A 11 14.64 1.99 8.25
C THR A 11 15.74 2.15 9.32
N PHE A 12 15.57 3.05 10.30
CA PHE A 12 16.45 3.11 11.47
C PHE A 12 16.28 1.93 12.45
N PHE A 13 15.18 1.18 12.34
CA PHE A 13 14.82 0.10 13.27
C PHE A 13 14.67 -1.27 12.59
N PHE A 14 14.33 -1.29 11.29
CA PHE A 14 14.00 -2.52 10.55
C PHE A 14 14.59 -2.51 9.14
N ASN A 15 15.03 -3.69 8.68
CA ASN A 15 15.58 -3.87 7.33
C ASN A 15 14.49 -3.78 6.25
N ASN A 16 14.87 -3.26 5.07
CA ASN A 16 13.97 -3.17 3.91
C ASN A 16 13.98 -4.48 3.09
N GLU A 17 13.32 -5.50 3.63
CA GLU A 17 13.16 -6.82 2.99
C GLU A 17 12.47 -6.74 1.61
N ILE A 18 11.54 -5.79 1.42
CA ILE A 18 10.76 -5.69 0.17
C ILE A 18 11.58 -5.09 -0.97
N GLY A 19 12.50 -4.16 -0.68
CA GLY A 19 13.47 -3.70 -1.67
C GLY A 19 14.34 -4.85 -2.19
N ALA A 20 14.76 -5.77 -1.30
CA ALA A 20 15.49 -6.97 -1.66
C ALA A 20 14.65 -7.99 -2.43
N PHE A 21 13.40 -8.23 -2.03
CA PHE A 21 12.49 -9.12 -2.77
C PHE A 21 12.21 -8.61 -4.19
N ILE A 22 11.85 -7.33 -4.33
CA ILE A 22 11.57 -6.72 -5.64
C ILE A 22 12.81 -6.77 -6.53
N SER A 23 14.02 -6.50 -5.99
CA SER A 23 15.25 -6.55 -6.78
C SER A 23 15.52 -7.94 -7.37
N GLN A 24 15.28 -9.02 -6.60
CA GLN A 24 15.44 -10.40 -7.06
C GLN A 24 14.51 -10.77 -8.22
N ILE A 25 13.30 -10.20 -8.27
CA ILE A 25 12.30 -10.46 -9.31
C ILE A 25 12.31 -9.43 -10.45
N THR A 26 13.25 -8.47 -10.48
CA THR A 26 13.35 -7.44 -11.55
C THR A 26 13.55 -8.02 -12.94
N SER A 27 14.10 -9.23 -13.10
CA SER A 27 14.23 -9.93 -14.39
C SER A 27 12.88 -10.20 -15.06
N THR A 28 11.81 -10.32 -14.27
CA THR A 28 10.42 -10.57 -14.71
C THR A 28 9.96 -9.53 -15.75
N PRO A 29 9.18 -9.92 -16.79
CA PRO A 29 8.57 -8.98 -17.73
C PRO A 29 7.73 -7.91 -17.01
N TYR A 30 7.91 -6.64 -17.39
CA TYR A 30 7.33 -5.49 -16.66
C TYR A 30 5.82 -5.60 -16.44
N ILE A 31 5.05 -6.01 -17.46
CA ILE A 31 3.58 -6.17 -17.35
C ILE A 31 3.21 -7.22 -16.29
N PHE A 32 3.93 -8.35 -16.22
CA PHE A 32 3.68 -9.39 -15.22
C PHE A 32 4.08 -8.92 -13.82
N LEU A 33 5.23 -8.24 -13.69
CA LEU A 33 5.70 -7.69 -12.41
C LEU A 33 4.73 -6.62 -11.86
N LEU A 34 4.25 -5.72 -12.72
CA LEU A 34 3.24 -4.71 -12.39
C LEU A 34 1.91 -5.37 -12.01
N SER A 35 1.53 -6.45 -12.68
CA SER A 35 0.29 -7.18 -12.37
C SER A 35 0.38 -7.86 -11.00
N LEU A 36 1.52 -8.48 -10.69
CA LEU A 36 1.77 -9.25 -9.47
C LEU A 36 1.95 -8.35 -8.23
N VAL A 37 2.66 -7.23 -8.36
CA VAL A 37 3.09 -6.40 -7.22
C VAL A 37 2.24 -5.13 -7.06
N ALA A 38 1.56 -4.66 -8.11
CA ALA A 38 0.67 -3.49 -8.03
C ALA A 38 -0.81 -3.83 -8.24
N LEU A 39 -1.17 -4.47 -9.36
CA LEU A 39 -2.58 -4.63 -9.74
C LEU A 39 -3.34 -5.60 -8.83
N LEU A 40 -2.85 -6.84 -8.71
CA LEU A 40 -3.51 -7.88 -7.90
C LEU A 40 -3.62 -7.48 -6.42
N PRO A 41 -2.55 -7.01 -5.74
CA PRO A 41 -2.63 -6.54 -4.36
C PRO A 41 -3.61 -5.37 -4.20
N THR A 42 -3.59 -4.39 -5.11
CA THR A 42 -4.54 -3.26 -5.04
C THR A 42 -5.99 -3.75 -5.10
N ILE A 43 -6.33 -4.65 -6.02
CA ILE A 43 -7.71 -5.14 -6.16
C ILE A 43 -8.12 -5.92 -4.90
N THR A 44 -7.31 -6.87 -4.43
CA THR A 44 -7.67 -7.74 -3.32
C THR A 44 -7.68 -7.01 -1.98
N GLU A 45 -6.68 -6.17 -1.69
CA GLU A 45 -6.55 -5.45 -0.43
C GLU A 45 -7.58 -4.33 -0.30
N GLU A 46 -7.90 -3.61 -1.38
CA GLU A 46 -8.94 -2.57 -1.35
C GLU A 46 -10.34 -3.17 -1.17
N ILE A 47 -10.66 -4.27 -1.87
CA ILE A 47 -11.93 -4.97 -1.65
C ILE A 47 -12.01 -5.49 -0.21
N THR A 48 -10.95 -6.10 0.30
CA THR A 48 -10.92 -6.65 1.66
C THR A 48 -11.03 -5.56 2.72
N ILE A 49 -10.14 -4.55 2.71
CA ILE A 49 -10.11 -3.54 3.77
C ILE A 49 -11.17 -2.45 3.60
N ARG A 50 -11.41 -1.94 2.37
CA ARG A 50 -12.31 -0.80 2.14
C ARG A 50 -13.72 -1.24 1.75
N GLY A 51 -13.87 -2.38 1.10
CA GLY A 51 -15.17 -3.00 0.84
C GLY A 51 -15.74 -3.73 2.06
N ILE A 52 -14.99 -4.69 2.63
CA ILE A 52 -15.51 -5.60 3.66
C ILE A 52 -15.24 -5.08 5.09
N VAL A 53 -14.00 -4.75 5.45
CA VAL A 53 -13.69 -4.36 6.84
C VAL A 53 -14.25 -2.98 7.18
N LEU A 54 -14.08 -1.98 6.30
CA LEU A 54 -14.50 -0.59 6.55
C LEU A 54 -16.03 -0.40 6.58
N SER A 55 -16.81 -1.21 5.86
CA SER A 55 -18.28 -1.17 5.91
C SER A 55 -18.82 -1.57 7.29
N GLY A 56 -18.14 -2.50 7.99
CA GLY A 56 -18.38 -2.79 9.40
C GLY A 56 -18.23 -1.59 10.36
N TYR A 57 -17.64 -0.47 9.90
CA TYR A 57 -17.49 0.78 10.64
C TYR A 57 -18.32 1.94 10.09
N GLU A 58 -19.33 1.71 9.22
CA GLU A 58 -20.19 2.76 8.65
C GLU A 58 -20.76 3.69 9.73
N ASN A 59 -21.37 3.11 10.78
CA ASN A 59 -21.96 3.84 11.91
C ASN A 59 -20.95 4.41 12.92
N LYS A 60 -19.65 4.44 12.59
CA LYS A 60 -18.59 5.01 13.43
C LYS A 60 -18.02 6.29 12.81
N ASN A 61 -17.41 7.11 13.67
CA ASN A 61 -16.71 8.32 13.23
C ASN A 61 -15.63 7.97 12.18
N LYS A 62 -15.62 8.69 11.05
CA LYS A 62 -14.72 8.42 9.92
C LYS A 62 -13.24 8.38 10.30
N TYR A 63 -12.77 9.21 11.24
CA TYR A 63 -11.37 9.21 11.67
C TYR A 63 -11.03 7.96 12.50
N ILE A 64 -11.93 7.52 13.38
CA ILE A 64 -11.76 6.28 14.17
C ILE A 64 -11.79 5.06 13.24
N ALA A 65 -12.76 5.01 12.32
CA ALA A 65 -12.88 3.95 11.32
C ALA A 65 -11.60 3.83 10.45
N SER A 66 -11.08 4.97 9.97
CA SER A 66 -9.85 5.01 9.19
C SER A 66 -8.60 4.69 10.00
N ALA A 67 -8.54 5.04 11.30
CA ALA A 67 -7.41 4.67 12.16
C ALA A 67 -7.34 3.15 12.36
N VAL A 68 -8.46 2.52 12.68
CA VAL A 68 -8.53 1.07 12.89
C VAL A 68 -8.27 0.29 11.59
N THR A 69 -8.91 0.69 10.48
CA THR A 69 -8.68 0.01 9.18
C THR A 69 -7.31 0.31 8.58
N GLY A 70 -6.73 1.49 8.85
CA GLY A 70 -5.34 1.81 8.54
C GLY A 70 -4.37 0.89 9.28
N LEU A 71 -4.53 0.70 10.59
CA LEU A 71 -3.72 -0.23 11.37
C LEU A 71 -3.82 -1.67 10.84
N PHE A 72 -5.02 -2.17 10.54
CA PHE A 72 -5.18 -3.49 9.92
C PHE A 72 -4.46 -3.60 8.57
N PHE A 73 -4.56 -2.58 7.72
CA PHE A 73 -3.86 -2.54 6.44
C PHE A 73 -2.33 -2.57 6.61
N GLY A 74 -1.79 -1.85 7.60
CA GLY A 74 -0.37 -1.94 7.96
C GLY A 74 0.03 -3.34 8.48
N LEU A 75 -0.82 -3.99 9.27
CA LEU A 75 -0.57 -5.35 9.78
C LEU A 75 -0.60 -6.41 8.67
N LEU A 76 -1.47 -6.27 7.66
CA LEU A 76 -1.54 -7.20 6.52
C LEU A 76 -0.24 -7.33 5.72
N HIS A 77 0.64 -6.32 5.76
CA HIS A 77 1.94 -6.37 5.08
C HIS A 77 2.93 -7.33 5.76
N LEU A 78 2.65 -7.78 7.00
CA LEU A 78 3.48 -8.72 7.78
C LEU A 78 4.97 -8.33 7.90
N ASN A 79 5.27 -7.05 7.71
CA ASN A 79 6.63 -6.51 7.67
C ASN A 79 6.72 -5.24 8.53
N ALA A 80 7.59 -5.25 9.53
CA ALA A 80 7.74 -4.15 10.49
C ALA A 80 8.29 -2.85 9.87
N GLN A 81 9.13 -2.95 8.83
CA GLN A 81 9.63 -1.79 8.10
C GLN A 81 8.48 -1.07 7.38
N GLN A 82 7.58 -1.84 6.76
CA GLN A 82 6.46 -1.29 6.00
C GLN A 82 5.29 -0.84 6.86
N PHE A 83 5.03 -1.54 7.97
CA PHE A 83 3.88 -1.35 8.87
C PHE A 83 3.50 0.13 9.07
N LEU A 84 4.48 0.98 9.43
CA LEU A 84 4.22 2.39 9.75
C LEU A 84 3.72 3.20 8.54
N TYR A 85 4.40 3.12 7.39
CA TYR A 85 3.99 3.89 6.22
C TYR A 85 2.74 3.30 5.57
N ALA A 86 2.59 1.97 5.61
CA ALA A 86 1.40 1.27 5.15
C ALA A 86 0.19 1.67 5.99
N ALA A 87 0.30 1.71 7.33
CA ALA A 87 -0.79 2.14 8.20
C ALA A 87 -1.22 3.60 7.95
N VAL A 88 -0.26 4.51 7.75
CA VAL A 88 -0.54 5.92 7.42
C VAL A 88 -1.20 6.07 6.05
N LEU A 89 -0.70 5.39 5.02
CA LEU A 89 -1.37 5.34 3.72
C LEU A 89 -2.78 4.76 3.87
N GLY A 90 -2.90 3.69 4.66
CA GLY A 90 -4.15 2.97 4.84
C GLY A 90 -5.25 3.81 5.48
N PHE A 91 -4.88 4.66 6.44
CA PHE A 91 -5.72 5.69 7.04
C PHE A 91 -6.20 6.72 6.00
N ILE A 92 -5.29 7.22 5.17
CA ILE A 92 -5.59 8.22 4.12
C ILE A 92 -6.57 7.62 3.09
N LEU A 93 -6.32 6.39 2.62
CA LEU A 93 -7.20 5.69 1.68
C LEU A 93 -8.58 5.42 2.28
N ALA A 94 -8.66 4.98 3.54
CA ALA A 94 -9.94 4.79 4.23
C ALA A 94 -10.71 6.10 4.42
N LEU A 95 -10.04 7.21 4.77
CA LEU A 95 -10.67 8.54 4.83
C LEU A 95 -11.18 8.98 3.46
N LEU A 96 -10.42 8.73 2.40
CA LEU A 96 -10.82 9.07 1.04
C LEU A 96 -12.11 8.34 0.65
N VAL A 97 -12.19 7.02 0.86
CA VAL A 97 -13.44 6.25 0.60
C VAL A 97 -14.60 6.79 1.43
N ARG A 98 -14.40 7.14 2.71
CA ARG A 98 -15.43 7.76 3.56
C ARG A 98 -15.85 9.18 3.15
N ILE A 99 -15.10 9.84 2.26
CA ILE A 99 -15.42 11.17 1.72
C ILE A 99 -16.02 11.07 0.31
N THR A 100 -15.47 10.21 -0.55
CA THR A 100 -15.91 10.04 -1.95
C THR A 100 -17.03 9.02 -2.11
N ASN A 101 -17.31 8.22 -1.07
CA ASN A 101 -18.21 7.06 -1.10
C ASN A 101 -17.92 6.08 -2.26
N SER A 102 -16.65 5.85 -2.57
CA SER A 102 -16.22 5.06 -3.73
C SER A 102 -14.88 4.39 -3.47
N ILE A 103 -14.82 3.06 -3.56
CA ILE A 103 -13.56 2.29 -3.42
C ILE A 103 -12.61 2.52 -4.59
N PHE A 104 -13.11 2.99 -5.75
CA PHE A 104 -12.26 3.27 -6.90
C PHE A 104 -11.31 4.45 -6.64
N SER A 105 -11.69 5.40 -5.76
CA SER A 105 -10.82 6.53 -5.42
C SER A 105 -9.56 6.08 -4.68
N SER A 106 -9.66 5.08 -3.80
CA SER A 106 -8.52 4.50 -3.11
C SER A 106 -7.76 3.50 -3.98
N MET A 107 -8.45 2.66 -4.77
CA MET A 107 -7.83 1.75 -5.74
C MET A 107 -6.91 2.48 -6.73
N ILE A 108 -7.35 3.59 -7.33
CA ILE A 108 -6.52 4.34 -8.29
C ILE A 108 -5.24 4.85 -7.61
N ILE A 109 -5.34 5.42 -6.42
CA ILE A 109 -4.18 5.95 -5.68
C ILE A 109 -3.25 4.81 -5.24
N HIS A 110 -3.79 3.73 -4.70
CA HIS A 110 -3.02 2.57 -4.23
C HIS A 110 -2.28 1.89 -5.41
N PHE A 111 -2.96 1.72 -6.56
CA PHE A 111 -2.31 1.22 -7.78
C PHE A 111 -1.18 2.15 -8.26
N ILE A 112 -1.39 3.47 -8.26
CA ILE A 112 -0.34 4.44 -8.62
C ILE A 112 0.84 4.34 -7.66
N VAL A 113 0.61 4.17 -6.35
CA VAL A 113 1.64 4.03 -5.33
C VAL A 113 2.49 2.77 -5.56
N ASN A 114 1.86 1.60 -5.68
CA ASN A 114 2.59 0.34 -5.85
C ASN A 114 3.21 0.26 -7.24
N GLY A 115 2.47 0.69 -8.27
CA GLY A 115 2.93 0.74 -9.66
C GLY A 115 4.13 1.66 -9.86
N THR A 116 4.14 2.84 -9.25
CA THR A 116 5.32 3.75 -9.28
C THR A 116 6.55 3.07 -8.66
N SER A 117 6.37 2.36 -7.54
CA SER A 117 7.46 1.65 -6.86
C SER A 117 8.04 0.53 -7.72
N VAL A 118 7.18 -0.25 -8.39
CA VAL A 118 7.57 -1.30 -9.35
C VAL A 118 8.27 -0.71 -10.57
N THR A 119 7.74 0.37 -11.14
CA THR A 119 8.31 1.03 -12.32
C THR A 119 9.70 1.59 -12.04
N ILE A 120 9.90 2.24 -10.88
CA ILE A 120 11.22 2.74 -10.47
C ILE A 120 12.21 1.58 -10.31
N ALA A 121 11.82 0.50 -9.63
CA ALA A 121 12.68 -0.67 -9.47
C ALA A 121 13.07 -1.31 -10.82
N LYS A 122 12.10 -1.48 -11.73
CA LYS A 122 12.34 -2.01 -13.07
C LYS A 122 13.24 -1.09 -13.90
N LEU A 123 13.04 0.23 -13.85
CA LEU A 123 13.90 1.20 -14.53
C LEU A 123 15.33 1.19 -13.98
N SER A 124 15.50 1.09 -12.65
CA SER A 124 16.82 0.98 -12.01
C SER A 124 17.60 -0.24 -12.52
N SER A 125 16.93 -1.38 -12.72
CA SER A 125 17.56 -2.62 -13.23
C SER A 125 18.08 -2.56 -14.69
N TYR A 126 17.87 -1.45 -15.40
CA TYR A 126 18.50 -1.18 -16.69
C TYR A 126 19.69 -0.20 -16.61
N ILE A 127 19.94 0.38 -15.44
CA ILE A 127 20.96 1.42 -15.20
C ILE A 127 22.10 0.88 -14.32
N THR A 128 21.81 -0.11 -13.47
CA THR A 128 22.74 -0.83 -12.59
C THR A 128 22.92 -2.28 -13.03
#